data_AF-A0A177P3M4-F1
#
_entry.id   AF-A0A177P3M4-F1
#
_cell.length_a   1.000
_cell.length_b   1.000
_cell.length_c   1.000
_cell.angle_alpha   90.00
_cell.angle_beta   90.00
_cell.angle_gamma   90.00
#
_symmetry.space_group_name_H-M   'P 1'
#
loop_
_entity.id
_entity.type
_entity.pdbx_description
1 polymer ?
#
loop_
_entity_poly.entity_id
_entity_poly.type
_entity_poly.pdbx_seq_one_letter_code
_entity_poly.pdbx_strand_id
1 'polypeptide(L)'
;MPINSISAQLDMQRIVSLNEHIKEILRISSASYLVAINSMLISKASGQRLLGFGVVSSELRQFSRKLETAMIQLSQLTYAMSKKAAIFKKLSRERHLLMTTLTKSPRGEQTMKLPLQNKSAALLSVTDEFAEDIEKLNRYSKRTLQLCKAGNALARSAKIEAAHGGDMRQVLNEIAEQIEKTVLNIISLLTTLRASLEH
;
A
#
# COMPACT_ATOMS: atom_id res chain seq x y z
N MET A 1 -14.58 -22.16 20.73
CA MET A 1 -15.06 -20.94 20.05
C MET A 1 -14.50 -20.89 18.63
N PRO A 2 -15.31 -21.08 17.56
CA PRO A 2 -14.82 -21.17 16.18
C PRO A 2 -14.90 -19.86 15.36
N ILE A 3 -15.25 -18.74 15.99
CA ILE A 3 -15.64 -17.49 15.29
C ILE A 3 -14.43 -16.72 14.68
N ASN A 4 -13.19 -16.98 15.11
CA ASN A 4 -12.01 -16.24 14.60
C ASN A 4 -11.40 -16.76 13.29
N SER A 5 -11.75 -17.97 12.84
CA SER A 5 -11.07 -18.56 11.67
C SER A 5 -11.63 -18.10 10.34
N ILE A 6 -12.92 -17.74 10.29
CA ILE A 6 -13.60 -17.30 9.05
C ILE A 6 -13.29 -15.83 8.77
N SER A 7 -13.27 -14.97 9.79
CA SER A 7 -12.86 -13.57 9.68
C SER A 7 -11.41 -13.46 9.22
N ALA A 8 -10.48 -14.15 9.88
CA ALA A 8 -9.07 -14.16 9.51
C ALA A 8 -8.85 -14.64 8.06
N GLN A 9 -9.65 -15.61 7.60
CA GLN A 9 -9.56 -16.14 6.25
C GLN A 9 -10.12 -15.16 5.19
N LEU A 10 -11.17 -14.41 5.51
CA LEU A 10 -11.68 -13.32 4.67
C LEU A 10 -10.67 -12.17 4.60
N ASP A 11 -10.10 -11.77 5.74
CA ASP A 11 -9.10 -10.70 5.82
C ASP A 11 -7.84 -11.04 5.02
N MET A 12 -7.44 -12.31 5.04
CA MET A 12 -6.33 -12.82 4.24
C MET A 12 -6.59 -12.84 2.73
N GLN A 13 -7.79 -13.20 2.29
CA GLN A 13 -8.15 -13.12 0.86
C GLN A 13 -8.20 -11.66 0.38
N ARG A 14 -8.75 -10.77 1.20
CA ARG A 14 -8.74 -9.33 0.95
C ARG A 14 -7.32 -8.77 0.84
N ILE A 15 -6.39 -9.30 1.63
CA ILE A 15 -4.98 -8.88 1.62
C ILE A 15 -4.18 -9.36 0.41
N VAL A 16 -4.52 -10.52 -0.17
CA VAL A 16 -3.93 -10.93 -1.46
C VAL A 16 -4.43 -10.02 -2.58
N SER A 17 -5.73 -9.72 -2.61
CA SER A 17 -6.29 -8.71 -3.53
C SER A 17 -5.61 -7.35 -3.33
N LEU A 18 -5.36 -6.96 -2.08
CA LEU A 18 -4.65 -5.73 -1.75
C LEU A 18 -3.22 -5.66 -2.29
N ASN A 19 -2.46 -6.75 -2.23
CA ASN A 19 -1.08 -6.76 -2.75
C ASN A 19 -1.04 -6.49 -4.25
N GLU A 20 -1.96 -7.06 -5.02
CA GLU A 20 -2.07 -6.76 -6.45
C GLU A 20 -2.42 -5.29 -6.72
N HIS A 21 -3.31 -4.69 -5.92
CA HIS A 21 -3.59 -3.25 -6.02
C HIS A 21 -2.36 -2.39 -5.66
N ILE A 22 -1.54 -2.80 -4.69
CA ILE A 22 -0.33 -2.05 -4.30
C ILE A 22 0.78 -2.15 -5.35
N LYS A 23 0.90 -3.30 -6.03
CA LYS A 23 1.81 -3.43 -7.18
C LYS A 23 1.43 -2.45 -8.30
N GLU A 24 0.14 -2.29 -8.57
CA GLU A 24 -0.34 -1.30 -9.55
C GLU A 24 -0.04 0.14 -9.10
N ILE A 25 -0.16 0.44 -7.80
CA ILE A 25 0.20 1.74 -7.22
C ILE A 25 1.70 2.03 -7.38
N LEU A 26 2.57 1.05 -7.12
CA LEU A 26 4.02 1.21 -7.31
C LEU A 26 4.35 1.54 -8.77
N ARG A 27 3.69 0.88 -9.72
CA ARG A 27 3.84 1.14 -11.15
C ARG A 27 3.46 2.58 -11.51
N ILE A 28 2.34 3.08 -10.97
CA ILE A 28 1.86 4.45 -11.20
C ILE A 28 2.74 5.50 -10.50
N SER A 29 3.17 5.25 -9.26
CA SER A 29 4.01 6.16 -8.48
C SER A 29 5.40 6.33 -9.08
N SER A 30 5.99 5.25 -9.63
CA SER A 30 7.29 5.29 -10.30
C SER A 30 7.25 6.11 -11.60
N ALA A 31 6.15 5.99 -12.38
CA ALA A 31 5.97 6.77 -13.60
C ALA A 31 5.88 8.28 -13.30
N SER A 32 5.15 8.69 -12.26
CA SER A 32 4.99 10.10 -11.90
C SER A 32 6.25 10.72 -11.27
N TYR A 33 7.09 9.91 -10.61
CA TYR A 33 8.39 10.33 -10.11
C TYR A 33 9.36 10.72 -11.23
N LEU A 34 9.42 9.92 -12.31
CA LEU A 34 10.30 10.18 -13.46
C LEU A 34 9.88 11.45 -14.22
N VAL A 35 8.57 11.68 -14.36
CA VAL A 35 8.03 12.90 -14.99
C VAL A 35 8.39 14.15 -14.18
N ALA A 36 8.31 14.10 -12.85
CA ALA A 36 8.66 15.23 -11.99
C ALA A 36 10.15 15.61 -12.03
N ILE A 37 11.05 14.63 -12.13
CA ILE A 37 12.49 14.85 -12.25
C ILE A 37 12.85 15.52 -13.59
N ASN A 38 12.28 15.02 -14.69
CA ASN A 38 12.59 15.51 -16.03
C ASN A 38 12.25 17.01 -16.16
N SER A 39 11.14 17.43 -15.59
CA SER A 39 10.72 18.82 -15.69
C SER A 39 11.48 19.79 -14.78
N MET A 40 12.04 19.30 -13.67
CA MET A 40 12.95 20.09 -12.82
C MET A 40 14.26 20.44 -13.55
N LEU A 41 14.76 19.52 -14.38
CA LEU A 41 15.94 19.76 -15.22
C LEU A 41 15.69 20.87 -16.25
N ILE A 42 14.49 20.90 -16.84
CA ILE A 42 14.09 21.94 -17.80
C ILE A 42 13.96 23.30 -17.08
N SER A 43 13.39 23.36 -15.88
CA SER A 43 13.27 24.58 -15.07
C SER A 43 14.64 25.23 -14.74
N LYS A 44 15.64 24.41 -14.39
CA LYS A 44 16.98 24.89 -14.04
C LYS A 44 17.74 25.49 -15.23
N ALA A 45 17.39 25.10 -16.45
CA ALA A 45 17.99 25.63 -17.68
C ALA A 45 17.51 27.05 -18.03
N SER A 46 16.40 27.53 -17.43
CA SER A 46 15.67 28.72 -17.87
C SER A 46 15.91 30.00 -17.04
N GLY A 47 16.80 29.98 -16.04
CA GLY A 47 17.32 31.19 -15.36
C GLY A 47 16.37 31.90 -14.35
N GLN A 48 16.63 33.20 -14.10
CA GLN A 48 16.03 34.02 -13.02
C GLN A 48 14.53 34.38 -13.17
N ARG A 49 13.92 34.17 -14.34
CA ARG A 49 12.47 34.45 -14.56
C ARG A 49 11.54 33.51 -13.77
N LEU A 50 12.10 32.55 -13.02
CA LEU A 50 11.39 31.40 -12.48
C LEU A 50 11.57 31.19 -10.96
N LEU A 51 11.81 32.23 -10.16
CA LEU A 51 12.08 32.08 -8.70
C LEU A 51 10.95 31.39 -7.91
N GLY A 52 9.68 31.75 -8.14
CA GLY A 52 8.52 31.06 -7.55
C GLY A 52 8.44 29.59 -7.97
N PHE A 53 8.85 29.30 -9.21
CA PHE A 53 8.95 27.92 -9.72
C PHE A 53 10.08 27.12 -9.09
N GLY A 54 11.19 27.78 -8.72
CA GLY A 54 12.27 27.13 -7.99
C GLY A 54 11.80 26.58 -6.64
N VAL A 55 10.97 27.35 -5.93
CA VAL A 55 10.37 26.94 -4.65
C VAL A 55 9.40 25.78 -4.86
N VAL A 56 8.41 25.93 -5.75
CA VAL A 56 7.43 24.88 -6.05
C VAL A 56 8.10 23.59 -6.52
N SER A 57 9.11 23.68 -7.38
CA SER A 57 9.87 22.52 -7.88
C SER A 57 10.65 21.81 -6.76
N SER A 58 11.21 22.58 -5.82
CA SER A 58 11.90 22.04 -4.64
C SER A 58 10.94 21.28 -3.73
N GLU A 59 9.77 21.86 -3.46
CA GLU A 59 8.75 21.22 -2.62
C GLU A 59 8.15 19.98 -3.30
N LEU A 60 7.92 20.04 -4.63
CA LEU A 60 7.50 18.91 -5.45
C LEU A 60 8.48 17.74 -5.37
N ARG A 61 9.79 18.02 -5.41
CA ARG A 61 10.84 17.01 -5.26
C ARG A 61 10.81 16.39 -3.86
N GLN A 62 10.69 17.22 -2.83
CA GLN A 62 10.63 16.72 -1.46
C GLN A 62 9.38 15.86 -1.24
N PHE A 63 8.23 16.29 -1.76
CA PHE A 63 6.99 15.53 -1.77
C PHE A 63 7.16 14.19 -2.47
N SER A 64 7.72 14.17 -3.67
CA SER A 64 7.91 12.96 -4.47
C SER A 64 8.78 11.92 -3.75
N ARG A 65 9.86 12.36 -3.09
CA ARG A 65 10.71 11.46 -2.26
C ARG A 65 9.99 10.91 -1.03
N LYS A 66 9.20 11.74 -0.36
CA LYS A 66 8.37 11.32 0.78
C LYS A 66 7.33 10.29 0.32
N LEU A 67 6.74 10.51 -0.85
CA LEU A 67 5.74 9.62 -1.45
C LEU A 67 6.36 8.27 -1.83
N GLU A 68 7.50 8.29 -2.52
CA GLU A 68 8.26 7.10 -2.88
C GLU A 68 8.59 6.24 -1.64
N THR A 69 9.14 6.86 -0.59
CA THR A 69 9.44 6.18 0.67
C THR A 69 8.19 5.53 1.27
N ALA A 70 7.06 6.26 1.31
CA ALA A 70 5.81 5.74 1.86
C ALA A 70 5.27 4.56 1.04
N MET A 71 5.38 4.60 -0.29
CA MET A 71 4.95 3.52 -1.18
C MET A 71 5.81 2.26 -1.03
N ILE A 72 7.13 2.41 -0.88
CA ILE A 72 8.04 1.28 -0.62
C ILE A 72 7.66 0.59 0.70
N GLN A 73 7.40 1.35 1.77
CA GLN A 73 7.00 0.80 3.06
C GLN A 73 5.67 0.04 2.98
N LEU A 74 4.65 0.62 2.31
CA LEU A 74 3.37 -0.05 2.08
C LEU A 74 3.52 -1.33 1.26
N SER A 75 4.38 -1.32 0.23
CA SER A 75 4.65 -2.51 -0.59
C SER A 75 5.31 -3.63 0.19
N GLN A 76 6.36 -3.32 0.97
CA GLN A 76 7.06 -4.32 1.78
C GLN A 76 6.11 -4.98 2.79
N LEU A 77 5.29 -4.17 3.47
CA LEU A 77 4.32 -4.66 4.44
C LEU A 77 3.30 -5.60 3.79
N THR A 78 2.71 -5.20 2.66
CA THR A 78 1.67 -6.00 1.99
C THR A 78 2.20 -7.25 1.29
N TYR A 79 3.44 -7.23 0.83
CA TYR A 79 4.16 -8.42 0.42
C TYR A 79 4.32 -9.42 1.57
N ALA A 80 4.78 -8.95 2.74
CA ALA A 80 4.92 -9.79 3.92
C ALA A 80 3.57 -10.39 4.36
N MET A 81 2.51 -9.57 4.38
CA MET A 81 1.16 -10.02 4.73
C MET A 81 0.62 -11.08 3.74
N SER A 82 0.93 -10.96 2.44
CA SER A 82 0.52 -11.98 1.45
C SER A 82 1.25 -13.31 1.63
N LYS A 83 2.54 -13.26 2.00
CA LYS A 83 3.29 -14.46 2.37
C LYS A 83 2.67 -15.15 3.59
N LYS A 84 2.27 -14.37 4.60
CA LYS A 84 1.56 -14.88 5.80
C LYS A 84 0.20 -15.48 5.44
N ALA A 85 -0.58 -14.85 4.57
CA ALA A 85 -1.84 -15.40 4.06
C ALA A 85 -1.66 -16.76 3.37
N ALA A 86 -0.59 -16.94 2.58
CA ALA A 86 -0.26 -18.22 1.97
C ALA A 86 0.09 -19.29 3.02
N ILE A 87 0.89 -18.94 4.03
CA ILE A 87 1.24 -19.82 5.15
C ILE A 87 -0.03 -20.24 5.91
N PHE A 88 -0.91 -19.30 6.25
CA PHE A 88 -2.17 -19.59 6.91
C PHE A 88 -3.04 -20.54 6.09
N LYS A 89 -3.19 -20.30 4.77
CA LYS A 89 -3.98 -21.19 3.90
C LYS A 89 -3.43 -22.61 3.91
N LYS A 90 -2.11 -22.76 3.88
CA LYS A 90 -1.44 -24.07 3.99
C LYS A 90 -1.72 -24.73 5.33
N LEU A 91 -1.51 -24.03 6.45
CA LEU A 91 -1.74 -24.54 7.80
C LEU A 91 -3.21 -24.91 8.03
N SER A 92 -4.14 -24.08 7.57
CA SER A 92 -5.58 -24.33 7.63
C SER A 92 -5.98 -25.59 6.88
N ARG A 93 -5.43 -25.79 5.66
CA ARG A 93 -5.65 -27.02 4.87
C ARG A 93 -5.10 -28.26 5.59
N GLU A 94 -3.87 -28.20 6.07
CA GLU A 94 -3.23 -29.30 6.80
C GLU A 94 -4.01 -29.66 8.07
N ARG A 95 -4.43 -28.66 8.85
CA ARG A 95 -5.28 -28.85 10.03
C ARG A 95 -6.61 -29.50 9.68
N HIS A 96 -7.25 -29.08 8.60
CA HIS A 96 -8.50 -29.68 8.12
C HIS A 96 -8.32 -31.14 7.71
N LEU A 97 -7.23 -31.48 7.01
CA LEU A 97 -6.90 -32.88 6.68
C LEU A 97 -6.68 -33.73 7.94
N LEU A 98 -5.96 -33.21 8.94
CA LEU A 98 -5.75 -33.92 10.20
C LEU A 98 -7.08 -34.15 10.95
N MET A 99 -7.95 -33.14 11.02
CA MET A 99 -9.27 -33.26 11.64
C MET A 99 -10.16 -34.29 10.92
N THR A 100 -10.18 -34.28 9.59
CA THR A 100 -10.97 -35.22 8.79
C THR A 100 -10.42 -36.64 8.82
N THR A 101 -9.12 -36.81 9.05
CA THR A 101 -8.51 -38.14 9.24
C THR A 101 -8.84 -38.69 10.62
N LEU A 102 -8.81 -37.84 11.66
CA LEU A 102 -9.18 -38.19 13.02
C LEU A 102 -10.63 -38.70 13.11
N THR A 103 -11.56 -38.01 12.43
CA THR A 103 -12.98 -38.43 12.41
C THR A 103 -13.20 -39.76 11.67
N LYS A 104 -12.34 -40.12 10.72
CA LYS A 104 -12.45 -41.36 9.92
C LYS A 104 -11.69 -42.54 10.52
N SER A 105 -10.74 -42.32 11.41
CA SER A 105 -9.91 -43.39 12.01
C SER A 105 -9.57 -43.09 13.48
N PRO A 106 -10.41 -43.52 14.43
CA PRO A 106 -10.21 -43.31 15.86
C PRO A 106 -8.91 -43.95 16.40
N ARG A 107 -8.43 -45.03 15.77
CA ARG A 107 -7.15 -45.70 16.12
C ARG A 107 -5.92 -44.80 15.94
N GLY A 108 -6.01 -43.73 15.14
CA GLY A 108 -4.91 -42.79 14.90
C GLY A 108 -4.88 -41.59 15.85
N GLU A 109 -5.84 -41.50 16.79
CA GLU A 109 -6.04 -40.31 17.64
C GLU A 109 -4.80 -39.96 18.48
N GLN A 110 -4.17 -40.95 19.11
CA GLN A 110 -2.99 -40.71 19.95
C GLN A 110 -1.80 -40.20 19.13
N THR A 111 -1.62 -40.68 17.90
CA THR A 111 -0.53 -40.25 17.00
C THR A 111 -0.79 -38.88 16.38
N MET A 112 -2.05 -38.50 16.16
CA MET A 112 -2.43 -37.25 15.49
C MET A 112 -2.67 -36.07 16.44
N LYS A 113 -2.86 -36.31 17.74
CA LYS A 113 -3.12 -35.27 18.75
C LYS A 113 -2.03 -34.20 18.79
N LEU A 114 -0.76 -34.60 18.84
CA LEU A 114 0.37 -33.66 18.89
C LEU A 114 0.53 -32.86 17.58
N PRO A 115 0.53 -33.47 16.37
CA PRO A 115 0.51 -32.73 15.11
C PRO A 115 -0.65 -31.72 15.01
N LEU A 116 -1.86 -32.11 15.44
CA LEU A 116 -3.03 -31.23 15.40
C LEU A 116 -2.88 -30.04 16.36
N GLN A 117 -2.37 -30.26 17.57
CA GLN A 117 -2.07 -29.18 18.53
C GLN A 117 -1.03 -28.22 17.97
N ASN A 118 0.08 -28.74 17.44
CA ASN A 118 1.15 -27.93 16.86
C ASN A 118 0.64 -27.08 15.68
N LYS A 119 -0.18 -27.65 14.79
CA LYS A 119 -0.76 -26.90 13.66
C LYS A 119 -1.76 -25.85 14.13
N SER A 120 -2.52 -26.14 15.18
CA SER A 120 -3.48 -25.17 15.75
C SER A 120 -2.76 -24.00 16.42
N ALA A 121 -1.69 -24.26 17.16
CA ALA A 121 -0.85 -23.22 17.76
C ALA A 121 -0.16 -22.35 16.70
N ALA A 122 0.38 -22.96 15.64
CA ALA A 122 0.98 -22.23 14.53
C ALA A 122 -0.03 -21.33 13.79
N LEU A 123 -1.27 -21.81 13.62
CA LEU A 123 -2.35 -21.05 12.98
C LEU A 123 -2.77 -19.85 13.85
N LEU A 124 -2.83 -20.02 15.17
CA LEU A 124 -3.10 -18.92 16.10
C LEU A 124 -2.00 -17.85 16.03
N SER A 125 -0.73 -18.26 16.12
CA SER A 125 0.42 -17.35 16.01
C SER A 125 0.42 -16.55 14.70
N VAL A 126 0.13 -17.20 13.56
CA VAL A 126 0.01 -16.48 12.27
C VAL A 126 -1.17 -15.50 12.28
N THR A 127 -2.26 -15.82 12.97
CA THR A 127 -3.42 -14.92 13.08
C THR A 127 -3.11 -13.68 13.92
N ASP A 128 -2.41 -13.85 15.04
CA ASP A 128 -2.01 -12.75 15.92
C ASP A 128 -1.04 -11.81 15.22
N GLU A 129 -0.01 -12.36 14.57
CA GLU A 129 0.92 -11.59 13.74
C GLU A 129 0.23 -10.83 12.61
N PHE A 130 -0.86 -11.40 12.07
CA PHE A 130 -1.61 -10.79 10.98
C PHE A 130 -2.44 -9.60 11.45
N ALA A 131 -3.02 -9.69 12.65
CA ALA A 131 -3.74 -8.59 13.28
C ALA A 131 -2.82 -7.37 13.52
N GLU A 132 -1.59 -7.59 13.98
CA GLU A 132 -0.59 -6.53 14.12
C GLU A 132 -0.25 -5.86 12.79
N ASP A 133 -0.13 -6.64 11.71
CA ASP A 133 0.20 -6.12 10.39
C ASP A 133 -0.96 -5.31 9.79
N ILE A 134 -2.22 -5.69 10.06
CA ILE A 134 -3.39 -4.88 9.71
C ILE A 134 -3.33 -3.51 10.40
N GLU A 135 -2.97 -3.49 11.69
CA GLU A 135 -2.83 -2.24 12.43
C GLU A 135 -1.71 -1.35 11.86
N LYS A 136 -0.55 -1.94 11.53
CA LYS A 136 0.56 -1.25 10.85
C LYS A 136 0.12 -0.68 9.50
N LEU A 137 -0.62 -1.47 8.72
CA LEU A 137 -1.13 -1.08 7.40
C LEU A 137 -2.07 0.13 7.51
N ASN A 138 -2.97 0.13 8.49
CA ASN A 138 -3.87 1.25 8.76
C ASN A 138 -3.09 2.52 9.15
N ARG A 139 -2.07 2.41 10.00
CA ARG A 139 -1.22 3.54 10.37
C ARG A 139 -0.48 4.11 9.15
N TYR A 140 0.13 3.26 8.32
CA TYR A 140 0.84 3.70 7.11
C TYR A 140 -0.09 4.28 6.06
N SER A 141 -1.27 3.69 5.86
CA SER A 141 -2.30 4.22 4.96
C SER A 141 -2.77 5.62 5.41
N LYS A 142 -3.05 5.81 6.70
CA LYS A 142 -3.43 7.12 7.27
C LYS A 142 -2.35 8.18 7.07
N ARG A 143 -1.09 7.84 7.35
CA ARG A 143 0.06 8.75 7.13
C ARG A 143 0.22 9.11 5.66
N THR A 144 0.04 8.15 4.77
CA THR A 144 0.16 8.34 3.32
C THR A 144 -0.97 9.20 2.77
N LEU A 145 -2.20 9.03 3.27
CA LEU A 145 -3.32 9.91 2.94
C LEU A 145 -3.07 11.35 3.35
N GLN A 146 -2.49 11.58 4.54
CA GLN A 146 -2.10 12.94 4.97
C GLN A 146 -1.04 13.55 4.05
N LEU A 147 -0.04 12.76 3.66
CA LEU A 147 0.98 13.19 2.68
C LEU A 147 0.34 13.55 1.33
N CYS A 148 -0.60 12.74 0.85
CA CYS A 148 -1.32 12.99 -0.40
C CYS A 148 -2.17 14.26 -0.35
N LYS A 149 -2.81 14.57 0.79
CA LYS A 149 -3.52 15.85 0.97
C LYS A 149 -2.59 17.06 0.81
N ALA A 150 -1.39 16.99 1.38
CA ALA A 150 -0.37 18.02 1.18
C ALA A 150 0.08 18.09 -0.29
N GLY A 151 0.26 16.94 -0.95
CA GLY A 151 0.59 16.87 -2.37
C GLY A 151 -0.48 17.48 -3.29
N ASN A 152 -1.76 17.33 -2.95
CA ASN A 152 -2.87 17.94 -3.70
C ASN A 152 -2.85 19.47 -3.58
N ALA A 153 -2.69 19.99 -2.37
CA ALA A 153 -2.53 21.43 -2.15
C ALA A 153 -1.33 21.98 -2.94
N LEU A 154 -0.23 21.23 -2.96
CA LEU A 154 0.97 21.58 -3.69
C LEU A 154 0.79 21.58 -5.21
N ALA A 155 0.08 20.59 -5.76
CA ALA A 155 -0.26 20.56 -7.19
C ALA A 155 -1.12 21.76 -7.59
N ARG A 156 -2.07 22.18 -6.74
CA ARG A 156 -2.87 23.39 -6.97
C ARG A 156 -2.00 24.66 -6.95
N SER A 157 -1.09 24.78 -5.98
CA SER A 157 -0.12 25.89 -5.95
C SER A 157 0.76 25.90 -7.20
N ALA A 158 1.20 24.73 -7.67
CA ALA A 158 1.97 24.60 -8.90
C ALA A 158 1.21 25.05 -10.15
N LYS A 159 -0.11 24.79 -10.24
CA LYS A 159 -0.96 25.29 -11.34
C LYS A 159 -1.10 26.82 -11.34
N ILE A 160 -1.27 27.41 -10.15
CA ILE A 160 -1.34 28.88 -10.00
C ILE A 160 -0.02 29.49 -10.46
N GLU A 161 1.10 28.94 -10.03
CA GLU A 161 2.42 29.44 -10.44
C GLU A 161 2.62 29.23 -11.94
N ALA A 162 2.26 28.07 -12.51
CA ALA A 162 2.34 27.78 -13.94
C ALA A 162 1.61 28.82 -14.81
N ALA A 163 0.47 29.35 -14.35
CA ALA A 163 -0.26 30.41 -15.06
C ALA A 163 0.58 31.68 -15.27
N HIS A 164 1.59 31.91 -14.43
CA HIS A 164 2.50 33.06 -14.47
C HIS A 164 3.87 32.72 -15.10
N GLY A 165 4.04 31.51 -15.65
CA GLY A 165 5.34 30.93 -16.01
C GLY A 165 5.86 31.20 -17.43
N GLY A 166 5.21 32.08 -18.18
CA GLY A 166 5.61 32.39 -19.56
C GLY A 166 5.77 31.14 -20.41
N ASP A 167 6.95 30.95 -21.01
CA ASP A 167 7.27 29.84 -21.91
C ASP A 167 7.22 28.45 -21.26
N MET A 168 7.32 28.38 -19.92
CA MET A 168 7.30 27.12 -19.16
C MET A 168 5.90 26.74 -18.66
N ARG A 169 4.89 27.59 -18.91
CA ARG A 169 3.51 27.42 -18.46
C ARG A 169 2.95 26.05 -18.82
N GLN A 170 3.13 25.61 -20.06
CA GLN A 170 2.57 24.33 -20.54
C GLN A 170 3.19 23.14 -19.80
N VAL A 171 4.52 23.05 -19.77
CA VAL A 171 5.27 21.97 -19.12
C VAL A 171 4.92 21.87 -17.63
N LEU A 172 4.80 23.01 -16.95
CA LEU A 172 4.49 23.02 -15.52
C LEU A 172 3.05 22.62 -15.21
N ASN A 173 2.11 23.04 -16.04
CA ASN A 173 0.72 22.66 -15.89
C ASN A 173 0.54 21.15 -16.10
N GLU A 174 1.24 20.57 -17.07
CA GLU A 174 1.27 19.11 -17.31
C GLU A 174 1.82 18.34 -16.10
N ILE A 175 2.91 18.79 -15.46
CA ILE A 175 3.43 18.16 -14.23
C ILE A 175 2.40 18.25 -13.10
N ALA A 176 1.84 19.44 -12.89
CA ALA A 176 0.91 19.66 -11.80
C ALA A 176 -0.35 18.80 -11.95
N GLU A 177 -0.87 18.67 -13.18
CA GLU A 177 -1.96 17.76 -13.51
C GLU A 177 -1.59 16.28 -13.28
N GLN A 178 -0.41 15.86 -13.73
CA GLN A 178 0.05 14.48 -13.55
C GLN A 178 0.16 14.12 -12.06
N ILE A 179 0.65 15.04 -11.24
CA ILE A 179 0.77 14.84 -9.79
C ILE A 179 -0.59 14.83 -9.11
N GLU A 180 -1.47 15.77 -9.46
CA GLU A 180 -2.84 15.78 -8.94
C GLU A 180 -3.55 14.46 -9.27
N LYS A 181 -3.46 13.98 -10.51
CA LYS A 181 -4.01 12.68 -10.94
C LYS A 181 -3.43 11.53 -10.14
N THR A 182 -2.11 11.51 -9.94
CA THR A 182 -1.43 10.46 -9.17
C THR A 182 -1.88 10.44 -7.71
N VAL A 183 -1.94 11.62 -7.09
CA VAL A 183 -2.38 11.81 -5.71
C VAL A 183 -3.83 11.36 -5.54
N LEU A 184 -4.71 11.74 -6.45
CA LEU A 184 -6.13 11.34 -6.40
C LEU A 184 -6.30 9.82 -6.56
N ASN A 185 -5.54 9.19 -7.46
CA ASN A 185 -5.56 7.73 -7.61
C ASN A 185 -5.12 7.03 -6.32
N ILE A 186 -4.03 7.51 -5.70
CA ILE A 186 -3.53 6.95 -4.42
C ILE A 186 -4.57 7.14 -3.32
N ILE A 187 -5.20 8.32 -3.21
CA ILE A 187 -6.26 8.58 -2.21
C ILE A 187 -7.43 7.63 -2.41
N SER A 188 -7.93 7.49 -3.65
CA SER A 188 -9.04 6.60 -3.97
C SER A 188 -8.74 5.16 -3.55
N LEU A 189 -7.59 4.64 -3.97
CA LEU A 189 -7.15 3.28 -3.63
C LEU A 189 -7.00 3.05 -2.13
N LEU A 190 -6.31 3.95 -1.42
CA LEU A 190 -6.14 3.83 0.04
C LEU A 190 -7.47 3.95 0.79
N THR A 191 -8.43 4.70 0.26
CA THR A 191 -9.78 4.82 0.84
C THR A 191 -10.56 3.53 0.64
N THR A 192 -10.57 2.97 -0.57
CA THR A 192 -11.19 1.67 -0.87
C THR A 192 -10.59 0.55 -0.04
N LEU A 193 -9.25 0.53 0.09
CA LEU A 193 -8.51 -0.40 0.94
C LEU A 193 -9.01 -0.33 2.38
N ARG A 194 -9.08 0.87 2.96
CA ARG A 194 -9.50 1.03 4.35
C ARG A 194 -10.96 0.60 4.57
N ALA A 195 -11.85 0.97 3.66
CA ALA A 195 -13.24 0.53 3.71
C ALA A 195 -13.34 -1.01 3.65
N SER A 196 -12.46 -1.68 2.90
CA SER A 196 -12.43 -3.15 2.83
C SER A 196 -11.88 -3.85 4.08
N LEU A 197 -11.17 -3.12 4.95
CA LEU A 197 -10.60 -3.64 6.22
C LEU A 197 -11.50 -3.35 7.44
N GLU A 198 -12.48 -2.46 7.30
CA GLU A 198 -13.44 -2.09 8.36
C GLU A 198 -14.73 -2.96 8.33
N HIS A 199 -14.85 -3.87 7.35
CA HIS A 199 -15.92 -4.86 7.15
C HIS A 199 -15.37 -6.27 7.15
#